data_AF-A0A843WGR8-F1
#
_entry.id   AF-A0A843WGR8-F1
#
_cell.length_a   1.000
_cell.length_b   1.000
_cell.length_c   1.000
_cell.angle_alpha   90.00
_cell.angle_beta   90.00
_cell.angle_gamma   90.00
#
_symmetry.space_group_name_H-M   'P 1'
#
loop_
_entity.id
_entity.type
_entity.pdbx_description
1 polymer ?
#
loop_
_entity_poly.entity_id
_entity_poly.type
_entity_poly.pdbx_seq_one_letter_code
_entity_poly.pdbx_strand_id
1 'polypeptide(L)'
;MKIQCNACEAAEANVLCCADEAALCWACDQEVHAANKLAGKHQRVPLTDSSSSQVPKCDICQKLDDREEDLNSDSSSDSLIT
;
A
#
# COMPACT_ATOMS: atom_id res chain seq x y z
N MET A 1 0.99 -1.10 -5.70
CA MET A 1 1.79 -2.00 -6.56
C MET A 1 1.79 -3.36 -5.89
N LYS A 2 1.47 -4.44 -6.61
CA LYS A 2 1.47 -5.81 -6.06
C LYS A 2 2.75 -6.52 -6.48
N ILE A 3 3.48 -7.10 -5.52
CA ILE A 3 4.75 -7.81 -5.76
C ILE A 3 4.47 -9.30 -5.72
N GLN A 4 5.01 -10.06 -6.67
CA GLN A 4 4.84 -11.51 -6.74
C GLN A 4 5.92 -12.23 -5.93
N CYS A 5 5.59 -13.39 -5.36
CA CYS A 5 6.54 -14.21 -4.61
C CYS A 5 7.69 -14.67 -5.52
N ASN A 6 8.93 -14.38 -5.14
CA ASN A 6 10.14 -14.77 -5.89
C ASN A 6 10.40 -16.30 -5.89
N ALA A 7 9.83 -17.03 -4.93
CA ALA A 7 10.08 -18.47 -4.81
C ALA A 7 9.11 -19.33 -5.60
N CYS A 8 7.81 -19.02 -5.55
CA CYS A 8 6.78 -19.82 -6.23
C CYS A 8 6.22 -19.18 -7.50
N GLU A 9 6.48 -17.89 -7.71
CA GLU A 9 6.01 -17.12 -8.88
C GLU A 9 4.50 -17.24 -9.15
N ALA A 10 3.71 -17.58 -8.11
CA ALA A 10 2.28 -17.87 -8.24
C ALA A 10 1.42 -17.03 -7.29
N ALA A 11 1.91 -16.78 -6.08
CA ALA A 11 1.21 -16.00 -5.06
C ALA A 11 1.75 -14.57 -4.96
N GLU A 12 0.93 -13.66 -4.43
CA GLU A 12 1.37 -12.34 -4.00
C GLU A 12 2.32 -12.46 -2.80
N ALA A 13 3.37 -11.64 -2.78
CA ALA A 13 4.31 -11.58 -1.68
C ALA A 13 3.71 -10.77 -0.52
N ASN A 14 3.89 -11.27 0.70
CA ASN A 14 3.41 -10.63 1.92
C ASN A 14 4.55 -10.21 2.85
N VAL A 15 5.77 -10.68 2.58
CA VAL A 15 6.94 -10.40 3.42
C VAL A 15 8.18 -10.25 2.55
N LEU A 16 9.04 -9.31 2.90
CA LEU A 16 10.37 -9.15 2.33
C LEU A 16 11.41 -9.68 3.32
N CYS A 17 12.23 -10.63 2.88
CA CYS A 17 13.43 -11.02 3.60
C CYS A 17 14.59 -10.10 3.19
N CYS A 18 15.17 -9.35 4.13
CA CYS A 18 16.26 -8.42 3.84
C CYS A 18 17.59 -9.14 3.57
N ALA A 19 17.80 -10.32 4.17
CA ALA A 19 19.05 -11.07 3.99
C ALA A 19 19.13 -11.75 2.61
N ASP A 20 17.98 -12.22 2.11
CA ASP A 20 17.87 -12.92 0.84
C ASP A 20 17.42 -12.00 -0.32
N GLU A 21 17.16 -10.71 -0.03
CA GLU A 21 16.62 -9.72 -0.97
C GLU A 21 15.38 -10.22 -1.74
N ALA A 22 14.54 -11.03 -1.07
CA ALA A 22 13.45 -11.78 -1.70
C ALA A 22 12.09 -11.45 -1.07
N ALA A 23 11.11 -11.17 -1.93
CA ALA A 23 9.72 -11.02 -1.55
C ALA A 23 9.04 -12.39 -1.61
N LEU A 24 8.49 -12.86 -0.48
CA LEU A 24 7.92 -14.19 -0.33
C LEU A 24 6.45 -14.12 0.08
N CYS A 25 5.65 -15.09 -0.36
CA CYS A 25 4.36 -15.37 0.25
C CYS A 25 4.56 -16.08 1.60
N TRP A 26 3.53 -16.12 2.45
CA TRP A 26 3.63 -16.74 3.78
C TRP A 26 4.05 -18.21 3.77
N ALA A 27 3.62 -18.98 2.77
CA ALA A 27 4.00 -20.38 2.65
C ALA A 27 5.50 -20.53 2.38
N CYS A 28 6.02 -19.83 1.37
CA CYS A 28 7.44 -19.87 1.04
C CYS A 28 8.32 -19.24 2.13
N ASP A 29 7.85 -18.19 2.80
CA ASP A 29 8.53 -17.59 3.96
C ASP A 29 8.78 -18.63 5.06
N GLN A 30 7.75 -19.41 5.41
CA GLN A 30 7.86 -20.43 6.43
C GLN A 30 8.83 -21.53 6.02
N GLU A 31 8.76 -22.01 4.77
CA GLU A 31 9.67 -23.06 4.28
C GLU A 31 11.14 -22.60 4.30
N VAL A 32 11.41 -21.38 3.81
CA VAL A 32 12.76 -20.80 3.76
C VAL A 32 13.32 -20.58 5.17
N HIS A 33 12.54 -19.97 6.07
CA HIS A 33 13.03 -19.57 7.40
C HIS A 33 12.98 -20.72 8.43
N ALA A 34 12.22 -21.78 8.18
CA ALA A 34 12.24 -22.99 8.99
C ALA A 34 13.34 -23.98 8.60
N ALA A 35 13.94 -23.85 7.41
CA ALA A 35 14.95 -24.78 6.91
C ALA A 35 16.18 -24.91 7.83
N ASN A 36 16.58 -23.82 8.49
CA ASN A 36 17.65 -23.87 9.50
C ASN A 36 17.59 -22.66 10.48
N LYS A 37 18.35 -22.77 11.58
CA LYS A 37 18.41 -21.75 12.65
C LYS A 37 19.01 -20.41 12.20
N LEU A 38 19.78 -20.38 11.12
CA LEU A 38 20.36 -19.15 10.60
C LEU A 38 19.32 -18.36 9.80
N ALA A 39 18.60 -19.05 8.91
CA ALA A 39 17.51 -18.50 8.13
C ALA A 39 16.41 -17.92 9.04
N GLY A 40 16.05 -18.62 10.13
CA GLY A 40 15.08 -18.11 11.11
C GLY A 40 15.47 -16.80 11.81
N LYS A 41 16.72 -16.32 11.68
CA LYS A 41 17.18 -15.03 12.20
C LYS A 41 17.17 -13.91 11.16
N HIS A 42 16.83 -14.21 9.90
CA HIS A 42 16.76 -13.19 8.87
C HIS A 42 15.72 -12.12 9.25
N GLN A 43 16.03 -10.86 8.95
CA GLN A 43 15.08 -9.78 9.15
C GLN A 43 13.99 -9.86 8.09
N ARG A 44 12.74 -9.88 8.56
CA ARG A 44 11.53 -10.04 7.74
C ARG A 44 10.63 -8.82 7.93
N VAL A 45 10.27 -8.17 6.84
CA VAL A 45 9.44 -6.97 6.84
C VAL A 45 8.11 -7.28 6.15
N PRO A 46 6.96 -7.16 6.84
CA PRO A 46 5.65 -7.33 6.21
C PRO A 46 5.44 -6.29 5.11
N LEU A 47 4.95 -6.75 3.96
CA LEU A 47 4.48 -5.89 2.88
C LEU A 47 3.03 -5.53 3.17
N THR A 48 2.78 -4.28 3.54
CA THR A 48 1.41 -3.78 3.76
C THR A 48 0.73 -3.52 2.44
N ASP A 49 -0.48 -4.05 2.27
CA ASP A 49 -1.35 -3.67 1.16
C ASP A 49 -1.63 -2.17 1.23
N SER A 50 -1.34 -1.45 0.15
CA SER A 50 -1.57 0.00 0.05
C SER A 50 -3.07 0.40 0.06
N SER A 51 -3.97 -0.55 0.32
CA SER A 51 -5.42 -0.37 0.39
C SER A 51 -5.90 0.29 1.69
N SER A 52 -5.01 0.48 2.68
CA SER A 52 -5.28 1.40 3.79
C SER A 52 -4.82 2.80 3.40
N SER A 53 -5.77 3.63 2.96
CA SER A 53 -5.59 4.98 2.38
C SER A 53 -4.98 6.06 3.30
N GLN A 54 -4.13 5.69 4.26
CA GLN A 54 -3.42 6.64 5.11
C GLN A 54 -1.91 6.56 4.85
N VAL A 55 -1.52 6.81 3.60
CA VAL A 55 -0.13 7.16 3.30
C VAL A 55 0.12 8.55 3.91
N PRO A 56 1.11 8.72 4.81
CA PRO A 56 1.44 10.05 5.30
C PRO A 56 1.83 10.91 4.10
N LYS A 57 1.10 12.02 3.90
CA LYS A 57 1.26 12.89 2.73
C LYS A 57 2.69 13.45 2.76
N CYS A 58 3.47 13.16 1.72
CA CYS A 58 4.81 13.72 1.56
C CYS A 58 4.71 15.23 1.32
N ASP A 59 5.18 16.06 2.25
CA ASP A 59 5.12 17.54 2.18
C ASP A 59 5.83 18.15 0.96
N ILE A 60 6.63 17.36 0.24
CA ILE A 60 7.34 17.76 -0.97
C ILE A 60 6.47 17.56 -2.23
N CYS A 61 5.58 16.57 -2.25
CA CYS A 61 4.86 16.12 -3.45
C CYS A 61 3.39 16.58 -3.55
N GLN A 62 2.86 17.33 -2.58
CA GLN A 62 1.41 17.59 -2.42
C GLN A 62 0.76 18.57 -3.43
N LYS A 63 1.35 18.86 -4.59
CA LYS A 63 0.90 19.98 -5.44
C LYS A 63 -0.01 19.64 -6.64
N LEU A 64 -0.54 18.43 -6.80
CA LEU A 64 -1.44 18.11 -7.92
C LEU A 64 -2.54 17.13 -7.45
N ASP A 65 -3.79 17.39 -7.85
CA ASP A 65 -5.10 16.84 -7.42
C ASP A 65 -5.62 17.46 -6.09
N ASP A 66 -6.61 18.37 -6.03
CA ASP A 66 -7.69 18.72 -6.95
C ASP A 66 -8.01 20.24 -6.86
N ARG A 67 -8.02 20.93 -8.01
CA ARG A 67 -8.74 22.20 -8.22
C ARG A 67 -9.81 21.92 -9.28
N GLU A 68 -10.93 22.63 -9.14
CA GLU A 68 -12.12 22.72 -10.04
C GLU A 68 -13.15 21.61 -9.74
N GLU A 69 -14.39 21.89 -9.34
CA GLU A 69 -15.43 22.85 -9.79
C GLU A 69 -16.22 23.38 -8.57
N ASP A 70 -16.94 24.50 -8.53
CA ASP A 70 -17.04 25.73 -9.30
C ASP A 70 -17.81 26.71 -8.40
N LEU A 71 -17.48 27.99 -8.52
CA LEU A 71 -18.24 29.08 -7.93
C LEU A 71 -19.63 29.12 -8.57
N ASN A 72 -20.69 28.91 -7.80
CA ASN A 72 -22.01 29.44 -8.13
C ASN A 72 -22.76 29.78 -6.84
N SER A 73 -22.40 30.92 -6.25
CA SER A 73 -23.19 31.59 -5.24
C SER A 73 -23.38 33.04 -5.66
N ASP A 74 -24.34 33.25 -6.55
CA ASP A 74 -25.15 34.47 -6.72
C ASP A 74 -26.30 34.10 -7.68
N SER A 75 -27.57 34.43 -7.53
CA SER A 75 -28.24 35.48 -6.76
C SER A 75 -29.75 35.14 -6.65
N SER A 76 -30.40 35.73 -5.65
CA SER A 76 -31.81 35.72 -5.28
C SER A 76 -32.86 35.56 -6.39
N SER A 77 -33.93 34.82 -6.09
CA SER A 77 -35.28 35.14 -6.57
C SER A 77 -36.33 34.69 -5.55
N ASP A 78 -37.04 35.67 -5.04
CA ASP A 78 -38.16 35.65 -4.11
C ASP A 78 -39.34 34.83 -4.66
N SER A 79 -40.03 34.07 -3.81
CA SER A 79 -41.45 33.72 -3.98
C SER A 79 -42.05 33.22 -2.67
N LEU A 80 -42.60 34.16 -1.91
CA LEU A 80 -43.67 33.95 -0.94
C LEU A 80 -44.92 33.34 -1.61
N ILE A 81 -45.28 32.08 -1.35
CA ILE A 81 -46.66 31.51 -1.30
C ILE A 81 -46.50 30.14 -0.57
N THR A 82 -47.22 29.70 0.48
CA THR A 82 -48.58 29.89 1.01
C THR A 82 -48.54 29.72 2.52
#